data_AF-A0A1J4X6Z7-F1
#
_entry.id   AF-A0A1J4X6Z7-F1
#
_cell.length_a   1.000
_cell.length_b   1.000
_cell.length_c   1.000
_cell.angle_alpha   90.00
_cell.angle_beta   90.00
_cell.angle_gamma   90.00
#
_symmetry.space_group_name_H-M   'P 1'
#
loop_
_entity.id
_entity.type
_entity.pdbx_description
1 polymer ?
#
loop_
_entity_poly.entity_id
_entity_poly.type
_entity_poly.pdbx_seq_one_letter_code
_entity_poly.pdbx_strand_id
1 'polypeptide(L)'
;MSFLDLFGTQAIEQMGNAQKDNSKTSSEEHQGRGKPLPVQRTTRRKKDATGEKRITGWLLFLGISLGLGSLSVITWILSALALDDTSTLLPLVALDAPVIILFWLFVRRDFRFPIAFKIIFSLRIGILFLFLVYPLGTTNPQKTLAFIVIQGIWVAYVAQSKKVRAVFGNKQASSASAVPPPPTKKMPQSQEEQTVISSFEGHGRNTGIQYVGLFLTDAARLIRTYWYKVTQSAPQEVKAVIGVLDEASLIFRENISFPMVKDCIKHLIYSRPHELAQIIRDGTPPRKWVYVSVANISGDFVSCGEFHVYRGVLNFMGTDLLKLFDAVLDELVKMGFLGAEIAQEQKATIRENIRNVG
;
A
#
# COMPACT_ATOMS: atom_id res chain seq x y z
N MET A 1 7.06 10.90 19.32
CA MET A 1 7.94 12.07 19.11
C MET A 1 8.96 11.60 18.08
N SER A 2 8.90 12.11 16.86
CA SER A 2 9.81 11.62 15.80
C SER A 2 11.20 12.21 16.03
N PHE A 3 12.25 11.49 15.68
CA PHE A 3 13.64 11.99 15.82
C PHE A 3 13.86 13.29 15.01
N LEU A 4 13.03 13.51 13.97
CA LEU A 4 12.92 14.77 13.22
C LEU A 4 12.43 15.97 14.04
N ASP A 5 11.61 15.76 15.07
CA ASP A 5 11.14 16.84 15.96
C ASP A 5 12.21 17.23 16.99
N LEU A 6 13.09 16.29 17.37
CA LEU A 6 14.14 16.52 18.37
C LEU A 6 15.37 17.25 17.78
N PHE A 7 15.59 17.13 16.46
CA PHE A 7 16.72 17.74 15.75
C PHE A 7 16.30 18.75 14.67
N GLY A 8 15.11 19.34 14.82
CA GLY A 8 14.81 20.62 14.17
C GLY A 8 16.00 21.56 14.37
N THR A 9 16.45 22.18 13.28
CA THR A 9 17.73 22.89 13.06
C THR A 9 18.28 23.72 14.24
N GLN A 10 17.44 24.17 15.17
CA GLN A 10 17.84 24.83 16.41
C GLN A 10 18.65 23.96 17.38
N ALA A 11 18.43 22.65 17.47
CA ALA A 11 19.12 21.82 18.47
C ALA A 11 20.62 21.60 18.14
N ILE A 12 20.98 21.51 16.86
CA ILE A 12 22.38 21.34 16.42
C ILE A 12 23.18 22.62 16.66
N GLU A 13 22.54 23.79 16.53
CA GLU A 13 23.18 25.08 16.79
C GLU A 13 23.26 25.41 18.29
N GLN A 14 22.28 24.97 19.09
CA GLN A 14 22.32 25.15 20.55
C GLN A 14 23.27 24.18 21.26
N MET A 15 23.43 22.94 20.79
CA MET A 15 24.38 21.99 21.41
C MET A 15 25.84 22.35 21.15
N GLY A 16 26.18 22.93 19.99
CA GLY A 16 27.54 23.44 19.71
C GLY A 16 27.96 24.61 20.61
N ASN A 17 26.99 25.43 21.08
CA ASN A 17 27.26 26.57 21.96
C ASN A 17 27.11 26.23 23.45
N ALA A 18 26.27 25.25 23.83
CA ALA A 18 26.05 24.85 25.22
C ALA A 18 27.17 23.96 25.81
N GLN A 19 27.95 23.29 24.98
CA GLN A 19 29.01 22.37 25.43
C GLN A 19 30.28 23.07 25.94
N LYS A 20 30.33 24.41 25.90
CA LYS A 20 31.40 25.19 26.52
C LYS A 20 31.23 25.39 28.03
N ASP A 21 30.03 25.15 28.58
CA ASP A 21 29.70 25.56 29.95
C ASP A 21 29.39 24.41 30.95
N ASN A 22 29.22 23.16 30.51
CA ASN A 22 28.75 22.08 31.41
C ASN A 22 29.63 20.82 31.43
N SER A 23 30.88 20.95 31.88
CA SER A 23 31.71 19.81 32.33
C SER A 23 31.83 19.79 33.85
N LYS A 24 30.73 19.52 34.56
CA LYS A 24 30.74 19.08 35.97
C LYS A 24 29.33 18.67 36.38
N THR A 25 29.19 17.39 36.76
CA THR A 25 28.22 16.78 37.72
C THR A 25 27.55 15.47 37.25
N SER A 26 27.99 14.38 37.92
CA SER A 26 27.25 13.20 38.44
C SER A 26 26.48 12.29 37.48
N SER A 27 26.71 10.96 37.33
CA SER A 27 27.02 9.85 38.27
C SER A 27 26.06 9.68 39.44
N GLU A 28 25.09 8.76 39.28
CA GLU A 28 24.49 7.81 40.25
C GLU A 28 23.25 7.17 39.55
N GLU A 29 23.32 5.93 39.06
CA GLU A 29 23.11 4.64 39.73
C GLU A 29 21.67 4.42 40.27
N HIS A 30 20.88 3.53 39.65
CA HIS A 30 20.10 2.53 40.38
C HIS A 30 19.52 1.40 39.52
N GLN A 31 19.66 0.19 40.06
CA GLN A 31 19.46 -1.12 39.46
C GLN A 31 18.30 -1.82 40.19
N GLY A 32 17.32 -2.38 39.46
CA GLY A 32 16.17 -3.07 40.08
C GLY A 32 15.61 -4.20 39.21
N ARG A 33 15.97 -5.44 39.56
CA ARG A 33 15.50 -6.71 38.96
C ARG A 33 14.12 -7.13 39.50
N GLY A 34 13.24 -7.61 38.63
CA GLY A 34 12.02 -8.38 38.98
C GLY A 34 11.86 -9.62 38.09
N LYS A 35 11.63 -10.80 38.70
CA LYS A 35 11.52 -12.13 38.08
C LYS A 35 10.08 -12.45 37.60
N PRO A 36 9.87 -13.38 36.65
CA PRO A 36 8.56 -13.70 36.08
C PRO A 36 7.87 -14.93 36.72
N LEU A 37 6.54 -15.01 36.59
CA LEU A 37 5.68 -16.14 37.00
C LEU A 37 4.88 -16.71 35.79
N PRO A 38 4.32 -17.95 35.90
CA PRO A 38 4.28 -18.91 34.79
C PRO A 38 2.97 -19.01 33.99
N VAL A 39 3.14 -19.58 32.80
CA VAL A 39 2.18 -19.90 31.73
C VAL A 39 1.21 -21.03 32.13
N GLN A 40 -0.09 -20.83 31.88
CA GLN A 40 -1.11 -21.90 31.89
C GLN A 40 -1.53 -22.29 30.46
N ARG A 41 -1.44 -23.59 30.17
CA ARG A 41 -1.97 -24.26 28.96
C ARG A 41 -3.40 -24.72 29.24
N THR A 42 -4.35 -24.39 28.37
CA THR A 42 -5.66 -25.06 28.32
C THR A 42 -5.86 -25.77 26.99
N THR A 43 -6.26 -27.04 27.11
CA THR A 43 -6.46 -28.01 26.04
C THR A 43 -7.72 -27.76 25.21
N ARG A 44 -7.58 -28.04 23.92
CA ARG A 44 -8.52 -27.89 22.81
C ARG A 44 -9.52 -29.06 22.79
N ARG A 45 -10.84 -28.77 22.78
CA ARG A 45 -11.90 -29.77 22.56
C ARG A 45 -12.55 -29.52 21.20
N LYS A 46 -12.42 -30.48 20.27
CA LYS A 46 -13.10 -30.47 18.95
C LYS A 46 -14.55 -30.91 19.14
N LYS A 47 -15.49 -30.19 18.53
CA LYS A 47 -16.90 -30.56 18.42
C LYS A 47 -17.31 -30.46 16.96
N ASP A 48 -17.87 -31.54 16.43
CA ASP A 48 -18.19 -31.71 15.02
C ASP A 48 -19.44 -30.90 14.63
N ALA A 49 -19.32 -30.13 13.54
CA ALA A 49 -20.34 -29.18 13.08
C ALA A 49 -20.57 -29.34 11.57
N THR A 50 -21.49 -30.24 11.20
CA THR A 50 -21.85 -30.50 9.79
C THR A 50 -23.34 -30.33 9.49
N GLY A 51 -24.21 -30.11 10.48
CA GLY A 51 -25.65 -29.89 10.26
C GLY A 51 -26.13 -28.43 10.31
N GLU A 52 -25.41 -27.55 10.99
CA GLU A 52 -25.92 -26.22 11.40
C GLU A 52 -25.69 -25.10 10.36
N LYS A 53 -24.86 -25.35 9.34
CA LYS A 53 -24.36 -24.30 8.41
C LYS A 53 -25.34 -23.88 7.31
N ARG A 54 -26.40 -24.65 7.04
CA ARG A 54 -27.34 -24.36 5.94
C ARG A 54 -28.46 -23.40 6.33
N ILE A 55 -28.89 -23.42 7.59
CA ILE A 55 -29.98 -22.58 8.09
C ILE A 55 -29.46 -21.19 8.51
N THR A 56 -28.24 -21.12 9.07
CA THR A 56 -27.56 -19.85 9.40
C THR A 56 -27.27 -19.00 8.16
N GLY A 57 -26.97 -19.61 7.01
CA GLY A 57 -26.69 -18.87 5.77
C GLY A 57 -27.90 -18.09 5.23
N TRP A 58 -29.10 -18.65 5.32
CA TRP A 58 -30.33 -17.99 4.83
C TRP A 58 -30.79 -16.86 5.75
N LEU A 59 -30.73 -17.06 7.07
CA LEU A 59 -31.09 -16.03 8.05
C LEU A 59 -30.10 -14.86 8.04
N LEU A 60 -28.80 -15.13 7.87
CA LEU A 60 -27.79 -14.10 7.71
C LEU A 60 -28.02 -13.27 6.43
N PHE A 61 -28.40 -13.93 5.32
CA PHE A 61 -28.67 -13.23 4.06
C PHE A 61 -29.93 -12.36 4.12
N LEU A 62 -30.99 -12.84 4.77
CA LEU A 62 -32.22 -12.06 4.97
C LEU A 62 -31.97 -10.85 5.89
N GLY A 63 -31.18 -11.04 6.95
CA GLY A 63 -30.78 -9.97 7.88
C GLY A 63 -29.91 -8.90 7.20
N ILE A 64 -28.98 -9.30 6.33
CA ILE A 64 -28.13 -8.36 5.57
C ILE A 64 -28.95 -7.57 4.53
N SER A 65 -29.90 -8.21 3.85
CA SER A 65 -30.77 -7.49 2.89
C SER A 65 -31.70 -6.49 3.57
N LEU A 66 -32.30 -6.85 4.70
CA LEU A 66 -33.13 -5.94 5.48
C LEU A 66 -32.29 -4.81 6.11
N GLY A 67 -31.08 -5.12 6.58
CA GLY A 67 -30.13 -4.13 7.10
C GLY A 67 -29.68 -3.12 6.04
N LEU A 68 -29.35 -3.58 4.83
CA LEU A 68 -28.94 -2.69 3.73
C LEU A 68 -30.09 -1.82 3.19
N GLY A 69 -31.32 -2.33 3.19
CA GLY A 69 -32.51 -1.52 2.89
C GLY A 69 -32.75 -0.43 3.94
N SER A 70 -32.56 -0.76 5.23
CA SER A 70 -32.69 0.24 6.31
C SER A 70 -31.57 1.29 6.28
N LEU A 71 -30.36 0.91 5.88
CA LEU A 71 -29.25 1.84 5.71
C LEU A 71 -29.54 2.87 4.63
N SER A 72 -30.13 2.50 3.48
CA SER A 72 -30.47 3.52 2.45
C SER A 72 -31.55 4.49 2.93
N VAL A 73 -32.51 4.03 3.74
CA VAL A 73 -33.54 4.90 4.35
C VAL A 73 -32.91 5.84 5.38
N ILE A 74 -31.95 5.35 6.18
CA ILE A 74 -31.22 6.17 7.16
C ILE A 74 -30.35 7.21 6.44
N THR A 75 -29.65 6.85 5.36
CA THR A 75 -28.87 7.82 4.56
C THR A 75 -29.77 8.85 3.87
N TRP A 76 -31.00 8.46 3.51
CA TRP A 76 -32.02 9.35 2.94
C TRP A 76 -32.54 10.34 4.00
N ILE A 77 -32.85 9.87 5.21
CA ILE A 77 -33.27 10.71 6.35
C ILE A 77 -32.14 11.66 6.76
N LEU A 78 -30.89 11.18 6.83
CA LEU A 78 -29.74 12.02 7.19
C LEU A 78 -29.40 13.05 6.11
N SER A 79 -29.55 12.71 4.82
CA SER A 79 -29.36 13.68 3.73
C SER A 79 -30.49 14.73 3.69
N ALA A 80 -31.73 14.33 4.00
CA ALA A 80 -32.87 15.24 4.08
C ALA A 80 -32.81 16.17 5.31
N LEU A 81 -32.18 15.73 6.41
CA LEU A 81 -31.95 16.54 7.60
C LEU A 81 -30.72 17.47 7.49
N ALA A 82 -29.79 17.18 6.58
CA ALA A 82 -28.55 17.94 6.41
C ALA A 82 -28.63 19.05 5.34
N LEU A 83 -29.69 19.09 4.54
CA LEU A 83 -29.88 20.06 3.46
C LEU A 83 -31.26 20.72 3.59
N ASP A 84 -31.28 22.01 3.93
CA ASP A 84 -32.50 22.83 4.09
C ASP A 84 -33.21 23.13 2.75
N ASP A 85 -32.66 22.65 1.63
CA ASP A 85 -33.09 23.04 0.28
C ASP A 85 -33.65 21.83 -0.49
N THR A 86 -34.99 21.73 -0.48
CA THR A 86 -35.77 20.64 -1.09
C THR A 86 -35.57 20.51 -2.61
N SER A 87 -35.00 21.53 -3.25
CA SER A 87 -34.71 21.58 -4.69
C SER A 87 -33.60 20.60 -5.14
N THR A 88 -32.71 20.18 -4.23
CA THR A 88 -31.63 19.20 -4.53
C THR A 88 -32.03 17.73 -4.35
N LEU A 89 -33.18 17.47 -3.70
CA LEU A 89 -33.65 16.11 -3.41
C LEU A 89 -34.36 15.44 -4.60
N LEU A 90 -34.97 16.23 -5.49
CA LEU A 90 -35.69 15.74 -6.66
C LEU A 90 -34.84 14.86 -7.61
N PRO A 91 -33.57 15.22 -7.95
CA PRO A 91 -32.74 14.38 -8.81
C PRO A 91 -32.25 13.09 -8.12
N LEU A 92 -32.12 13.06 -6.78
CA LEU A 92 -31.71 11.86 -6.06
C LEU A 92 -32.81 10.78 -6.07
N VAL A 93 -34.07 11.19 -5.88
CA VAL A 93 -35.22 10.28 -5.96
C VAL A 93 -35.44 9.78 -7.38
N ALA A 94 -35.19 10.62 -8.39
CA ALA A 94 -35.24 10.23 -9.80
C ALA A 94 -34.17 9.20 -10.20
N LEU A 95 -33.06 9.13 -9.46
CA LEU A 95 -31.94 8.19 -9.70
C LEU A 95 -32.18 6.79 -9.11
N ASP A 96 -32.89 6.69 -7.97
CA ASP A 96 -33.23 5.39 -7.38
C ASP A 96 -34.49 4.76 -8.01
N ALA A 97 -35.40 5.57 -8.57
CA ALA A 97 -36.60 5.09 -9.27
C ALA A 97 -36.30 4.04 -10.38
N PRO A 98 -35.34 4.25 -11.32
CA PRO A 98 -35.02 3.24 -12.32
C PRO A 98 -34.36 1.99 -11.72
N VAL A 99 -33.63 2.09 -10.60
CA VAL A 99 -33.04 0.93 -9.91
C VAL A 99 -34.12 0.10 -9.24
N ILE A 100 -35.11 0.74 -8.62
CA ILE A 100 -36.27 0.08 -7.99
C ILE A 100 -37.18 -0.54 -9.07
N ILE A 101 -37.43 0.18 -10.17
CA ILE A 101 -38.22 -0.33 -11.31
C ILE A 101 -37.50 -1.51 -11.98
N LEU A 102 -36.17 -1.43 -12.19
CA LEU A 102 -35.38 -2.54 -12.72
C LEU A 102 -35.37 -3.73 -11.75
N PHE A 103 -35.24 -3.49 -10.44
CA PHE A 103 -35.31 -4.54 -9.43
C PHE A 103 -36.69 -5.20 -9.41
N TRP A 104 -37.77 -4.43 -9.49
CA TRP A 104 -39.15 -4.95 -9.52
C TRP A 104 -39.46 -5.72 -10.80
N LEU A 105 -39.06 -5.21 -11.97
CA LEU A 105 -39.17 -5.92 -13.25
C LEU A 105 -38.33 -7.21 -13.27
N PHE A 106 -37.23 -7.23 -12.53
CA PHE A 106 -36.32 -8.37 -12.44
C PHE A 106 -36.76 -9.44 -11.44
N VAL A 107 -37.39 -9.08 -10.33
CA VAL A 107 -38.03 -10.03 -9.40
C VAL A 107 -39.22 -10.73 -10.07
N ARG A 108 -39.90 -10.06 -11.00
CA ARG A 108 -41.10 -10.60 -11.66
C ARG A 108 -40.82 -11.54 -12.83
N ARG A 109 -39.58 -11.64 -13.30
CA ARG A 109 -39.20 -12.45 -14.47
C ARG A 109 -38.05 -13.35 -14.04
N ASP A 110 -38.24 -14.68 -14.04
CA ASP A 110 -37.30 -15.72 -13.58
C ASP A 110 -35.91 -15.65 -14.25
N PHE A 111 -35.12 -14.63 -13.93
CA PHE A 111 -33.83 -14.36 -14.52
C PHE A 111 -32.73 -14.61 -13.48
N ARG A 112 -31.61 -15.16 -13.94
CA ARG A 112 -30.49 -15.59 -13.10
C ARG A 112 -29.92 -14.42 -12.28
N PHE A 113 -30.36 -14.36 -11.01
CA PHE A 113 -30.10 -13.35 -9.98
C PHE A 113 -28.64 -12.89 -9.80
N PRO A 114 -27.59 -13.74 -9.86
CA PRO A 114 -26.25 -13.31 -9.46
C PRO A 114 -25.54 -12.36 -10.46
N ILE A 115 -26.03 -12.26 -11.70
CA ILE A 115 -25.37 -11.45 -12.74
C ILE A 115 -25.83 -9.99 -12.67
N ALA A 116 -27.14 -9.77 -12.62
CA ALA A 116 -27.71 -8.42 -12.54
C ALA A 116 -27.33 -7.72 -11.24
N PHE A 117 -27.32 -8.46 -10.11
CA PHE A 117 -26.91 -7.92 -8.82
C PHE A 117 -25.46 -7.39 -8.85
N LYS A 118 -24.51 -8.12 -9.45
CA LYS A 118 -23.12 -7.67 -9.57
C LYS A 118 -22.98 -6.41 -10.43
N ILE A 119 -23.74 -6.31 -11.52
CA ILE A 119 -23.69 -5.13 -12.41
C ILE A 119 -24.26 -3.92 -11.69
N ILE A 120 -25.45 -4.04 -11.09
CA ILE A 120 -26.12 -2.96 -10.38
C ILE A 120 -25.28 -2.50 -9.17
N PHE A 121 -24.71 -3.44 -8.41
CA PHE A 121 -23.85 -3.13 -7.27
C PHE A 121 -22.55 -2.41 -7.70
N SER A 122 -21.91 -2.86 -8.78
CA SER A 122 -20.72 -2.18 -9.34
C SER A 122 -21.05 -0.78 -9.85
N LEU A 123 -22.18 -0.59 -10.51
CA LEU A 123 -22.62 0.72 -11.01
C LEU A 123 -22.92 1.67 -9.86
N ARG A 124 -23.55 1.18 -8.79
CA ARG A 124 -23.86 1.97 -7.60
C ARG A 124 -22.61 2.42 -6.85
N ILE A 125 -21.60 1.55 -6.72
CA ILE A 125 -20.29 1.92 -6.15
C ILE A 125 -19.59 2.95 -7.04
N GLY A 126 -19.61 2.77 -8.36
CA GLY A 126 -19.02 3.72 -9.31
C GLY A 126 -19.64 5.11 -9.22
N ILE A 127 -20.97 5.20 -9.16
CA ILE A 127 -21.72 6.46 -9.04
C ILE A 127 -21.50 7.11 -7.67
N LEU A 128 -21.54 6.33 -6.57
CA LEU A 128 -21.24 6.84 -5.23
C LEU A 128 -19.82 7.39 -5.14
N PHE A 129 -18.84 6.71 -5.73
CA PHE A 129 -17.46 7.19 -5.76
C PHE A 129 -17.31 8.45 -6.62
N LEU A 130 -18.05 8.54 -7.72
CA LEU A 130 -18.11 9.74 -8.56
C LEU A 130 -18.65 10.92 -7.75
N PHE A 131 -19.78 10.76 -7.05
CA PHE A 131 -20.39 11.80 -6.22
C PHE A 131 -19.59 12.15 -4.95
N LEU A 132 -18.76 11.24 -4.44
CA LEU A 132 -17.91 11.51 -3.28
C LEU A 132 -16.63 12.26 -3.68
N VAL A 133 -16.16 12.08 -4.92
CA VAL A 133 -14.95 12.73 -5.46
C VAL A 133 -15.26 14.02 -6.22
N TYR A 134 -16.42 14.14 -6.87
CA TYR A 134 -16.79 15.29 -7.71
C TYR A 134 -16.97 16.63 -6.97
N PRO A 135 -17.57 16.71 -5.77
CA PRO A 135 -17.74 17.99 -5.08
C PRO A 135 -16.44 18.50 -4.42
N LEU A 136 -15.34 17.74 -4.47
CA LEU A 136 -14.05 18.15 -3.90
C LEU A 136 -13.27 19.17 -4.73
N GLY A 137 -13.84 19.72 -5.82
CA GLY A 137 -13.31 20.89 -6.53
C GLY A 137 -11.79 20.84 -6.71
N THR A 138 -11.25 19.73 -7.21
CA THR A 138 -9.81 19.48 -7.08
C THR A 138 -9.03 20.26 -8.14
N THR A 139 -8.52 21.43 -7.76
CA THR A 139 -7.41 22.11 -8.42
C THR A 139 -6.09 21.34 -8.29
N ASN A 140 -6.05 20.26 -7.50
CA ASN A 140 -4.86 19.45 -7.26
C ASN A 140 -4.74 18.30 -8.30
N PRO A 141 -3.77 18.37 -9.23
CA PRO A 141 -3.59 17.37 -10.29
C PRO A 141 -3.23 15.97 -9.77
N GLN A 142 -2.71 15.85 -8.53
CA GLN A 142 -2.37 14.55 -7.93
C GLN A 142 -3.62 13.71 -7.62
N LYS A 143 -4.71 14.35 -7.19
CA LYS A 143 -5.99 13.67 -6.91
C LYS A 143 -6.63 13.16 -8.20
N THR A 144 -6.54 13.94 -9.28
CA THR A 144 -7.02 13.55 -10.61
C THR A 144 -6.23 12.36 -11.16
N LEU A 145 -4.91 12.35 -11.00
CA LEU A 145 -4.06 11.23 -11.44
C LEU A 145 -4.39 9.94 -10.66
N ALA A 146 -4.52 10.03 -9.33
CA ALA A 146 -4.91 8.90 -8.50
C ALA A 146 -6.29 8.33 -8.91
N PHE A 147 -7.25 9.20 -9.23
CA PHE A 147 -8.55 8.80 -9.75
C PHE A 147 -8.46 8.03 -11.07
N ILE A 148 -7.68 8.53 -12.03
CA ILE A 148 -7.47 7.86 -13.33
C ILE A 148 -6.85 6.46 -13.13
N VAL A 149 -5.88 6.33 -12.23
CA VAL A 149 -5.23 5.04 -11.93
C VAL A 149 -6.22 4.06 -11.29
N ILE A 150 -7.02 4.50 -10.32
CA ILE A 150 -8.03 3.66 -9.65
C ILE A 150 -9.08 3.19 -10.67
N GLN A 151 -9.56 4.08 -11.54
CA GLN A 151 -10.49 3.73 -12.61
C GLN A 151 -9.87 2.72 -13.59
N GLY A 152 -8.60 2.91 -13.97
CA GLY A 152 -7.88 1.97 -14.83
C GLY A 152 -7.75 0.56 -14.23
N ILE A 153 -7.38 0.47 -12.95
CA ILE A 153 -7.29 -0.80 -12.21
C ILE A 153 -8.67 -1.48 -12.14
N TRP A 154 -9.73 -0.70 -11.88
CA TRP A 154 -11.08 -1.22 -11.79
C TRP A 154 -11.60 -1.75 -13.13
N VAL A 155 -11.37 -1.03 -14.23
CA VAL A 155 -11.73 -1.48 -15.58
C VAL A 155 -10.98 -2.76 -15.95
N ALA A 156 -9.69 -2.86 -15.62
CA ALA A 156 -8.89 -4.06 -15.85
C ALA A 156 -9.42 -5.27 -15.04
N TYR A 157 -9.81 -5.06 -13.78
CA TYR A 157 -10.42 -6.08 -12.93
C TYR A 157 -11.75 -6.59 -13.49
N VAL A 158 -12.63 -5.67 -13.92
CA VAL A 158 -13.91 -6.02 -14.53
C VAL A 158 -13.71 -6.81 -15.84
N ALA A 159 -12.74 -6.42 -16.66
CA ALA A 159 -12.41 -7.13 -17.91
C ALA A 159 -11.90 -8.56 -17.67
N GLN A 160 -11.03 -8.78 -16.68
CA GLN A 160 -10.57 -10.13 -16.31
C GLN A 160 -11.73 -11.03 -15.84
N SER A 161 -12.67 -10.50 -15.07
CA SER A 161 -13.81 -11.27 -14.53
C SER A 161 -14.76 -11.81 -15.60
N LYS A 162 -14.81 -11.17 -16.79
CA LYS A 162 -15.59 -11.65 -17.94
C LYS A 162 -14.90 -12.80 -18.67
N LYS A 163 -13.56 -12.78 -18.77
CA LYS A 163 -12.78 -13.79 -19.50
C LYS A 163 -12.72 -15.13 -18.77
N VAL A 164 -12.64 -15.12 -17.43
CA VAL A 164 -12.73 -16.35 -16.61
C VAL A 164 -14.05 -17.08 -16.86
N ARG A 165 -15.16 -16.36 -17.10
CA ARG A 165 -16.47 -16.97 -17.36
C ARG A 165 -16.60 -17.64 -18.73
N ALA A 166 -15.97 -17.11 -19.77
CA ALA A 166 -15.97 -17.74 -21.09
C ALA A 166 -15.25 -19.11 -21.08
N VAL A 167 -14.24 -19.27 -20.23
CA VAL A 167 -13.46 -20.51 -20.11
C VAL A 167 -14.21 -21.59 -19.32
N PHE A 168 -15.00 -21.21 -18.31
CA PHE A 168 -15.76 -22.17 -17.49
C PHE A 168 -17.18 -22.44 -17.99
N GLY A 169 -17.79 -21.54 -18.77
CA GLY A 169 -19.15 -21.71 -19.30
C GLY A 169 -19.29 -22.79 -20.37
N ASN A 170 -18.21 -23.13 -21.10
CA ASN A 170 -18.24 -24.14 -22.16
C ASN A 170 -18.03 -25.59 -21.69
N LYS A 171 -17.64 -25.81 -20.42
CA LYS A 171 -17.31 -27.16 -19.93
C LYS A 171 -18.50 -27.95 -19.36
N GLN A 172 -19.67 -27.35 -19.21
CA GLN A 172 -20.85 -28.02 -18.62
C GLN A 172 -21.87 -28.57 -19.64
N ALA A 173 -21.64 -28.41 -20.95
CA ALA A 173 -22.60 -28.85 -21.97
C ALA A 173 -22.33 -30.25 -22.57
N SER A 174 -21.25 -30.97 -22.19
CA SER A 174 -20.89 -32.25 -22.85
C SER A 174 -20.92 -33.51 -21.96
N SER A 175 -21.40 -33.44 -20.72
CA SER A 175 -21.47 -34.61 -19.83
C SER A 175 -22.91 -35.04 -19.57
N ALA A 176 -23.65 -35.39 -20.63
CA ALA A 176 -24.93 -36.09 -20.51
C ALA A 176 -24.93 -37.32 -21.43
N SER A 177 -24.96 -38.48 -20.79
CA SER A 177 -25.43 -39.77 -21.32
C SER A 177 -24.62 -40.43 -22.45
N ALA A 178 -23.73 -41.35 -22.07
CA ALA A 178 -23.34 -42.46 -22.94
C ALA A 178 -23.22 -43.75 -22.12
N VAL A 179 -24.20 -44.64 -22.33
CA VAL A 179 -24.17 -46.05 -21.94
C VAL A 179 -22.95 -46.71 -22.60
N PRO A 180 -22.16 -47.54 -21.89
CA PRO A 180 -20.98 -48.17 -22.48
C PRO A 180 -21.39 -49.24 -23.51
N PRO A 181 -20.90 -49.19 -24.76
CA PRO A 181 -21.07 -50.30 -25.70
C PRO A 181 -20.14 -51.48 -25.35
N PRO A 182 -20.53 -52.72 -25.74
CA PRO A 182 -19.77 -53.93 -25.44
C PRO A 182 -18.42 -54.00 -26.18
N PRO A 183 -17.45 -54.75 -25.64
CA PRO A 183 -16.08 -54.76 -26.13
C PRO A 183 -15.97 -55.46 -27.49
N THR A 184 -15.73 -54.69 -28.55
CA THR A 184 -15.30 -55.20 -29.85
C THR A 184 -13.78 -55.17 -29.97
N LYS A 185 -13.26 -56.27 -30.50
CA LYS A 185 -11.85 -56.61 -30.70
C LYS A 185 -11.20 -55.59 -31.65
N LYS A 186 -10.19 -54.86 -31.15
CA LYS A 186 -9.49 -53.80 -31.90
C LYS A 186 -8.61 -54.39 -33.00
N MET A 187 -8.89 -53.98 -34.25
CA MET A 187 -7.92 -53.95 -35.35
C MET A 187 -7.00 -52.71 -35.18
N PRO A 188 -5.75 -52.75 -35.67
CA PRO A 188 -4.84 -51.62 -35.60
C PRO A 188 -5.28 -50.51 -36.57
N GLN A 189 -5.81 -49.41 -36.04
CA GLN A 189 -6.02 -48.17 -36.78
C GLN A 189 -4.71 -47.39 -36.88
N SER A 190 -4.45 -46.87 -38.07
CA SER A 190 -3.26 -46.13 -38.50
C SER A 190 -3.05 -44.83 -37.72
N GLN A 191 -1.77 -44.49 -37.52
CA GLN A 191 -1.29 -43.34 -36.74
C GLN A 191 -1.45 -41.96 -37.41
N GLU A 192 -2.20 -41.84 -38.51
CA GLU A 192 -2.24 -40.59 -39.31
C GLU A 192 -3.34 -39.59 -38.96
N GLU A 193 -4.35 -39.94 -38.15
CA GLU A 193 -5.45 -39.01 -37.83
C GLU A 193 -5.33 -38.28 -36.47
N GLN A 194 -4.32 -38.59 -35.65
CA GLN A 194 -4.12 -37.90 -34.35
C GLN A 194 -3.27 -36.61 -34.44
N THR A 195 -2.75 -36.26 -35.61
CA THR A 195 -1.91 -35.06 -35.82
C THR A 195 -2.67 -33.80 -36.22
N VAL A 196 -3.98 -33.87 -36.52
CA VAL A 196 -4.75 -32.69 -36.98
C VAL A 196 -5.51 -31.99 -35.85
N ILE A 197 -5.79 -32.65 -34.72
CA ILE A 197 -6.57 -32.06 -33.61
C ILE A 197 -5.68 -31.40 -32.54
N SER A 198 -4.38 -31.69 -32.50
CA SER A 198 -3.44 -31.08 -31.53
C SER A 198 -2.91 -29.70 -31.93
N SER A 199 -3.20 -29.22 -33.14
CA SER A 199 -2.67 -27.94 -33.67
C SER A 199 -3.57 -26.72 -33.43
N PHE A 200 -4.81 -26.90 -32.96
CA PHE A 200 -5.80 -25.79 -32.90
C PHE A 200 -6.09 -25.22 -31.49
N GLU A 201 -5.52 -25.78 -30.41
CA GLU A 201 -5.78 -25.28 -29.03
C GLU A 201 -4.72 -24.30 -28.47
N GLY A 202 -3.68 -23.96 -29.24
CA GLY A 202 -2.52 -23.19 -28.73
C GLY A 202 -2.61 -21.66 -28.77
N HIS A 203 -3.53 -21.05 -29.52
CA HIS A 203 -3.42 -19.61 -29.87
C HIS A 203 -4.36 -18.65 -29.11
N GLY A 204 -5.26 -19.14 -28.25
CA GLY A 204 -6.32 -18.30 -27.64
C GLY A 204 -6.04 -17.70 -26.26
N ARG A 205 -4.99 -18.14 -25.53
CA ARG A 205 -4.83 -17.81 -24.10
C ARG A 205 -3.88 -16.64 -23.77
N ASN A 206 -3.03 -16.20 -24.70
CA ASN A 206 -1.99 -15.19 -24.39
C ASN A 206 -2.36 -13.72 -24.66
N THR A 207 -3.44 -13.43 -25.38
CA THR A 207 -3.77 -12.04 -25.74
C THR A 207 -4.13 -11.17 -24.53
N GLY A 208 -4.69 -11.75 -23.46
CA GLY A 208 -5.14 -10.97 -22.29
C GLY A 208 -3.99 -10.46 -21.41
N ILE A 209 -2.90 -11.22 -21.30
CA ILE A 209 -1.73 -10.85 -20.50
C ILE A 209 -0.94 -9.73 -21.19
N GLN A 210 -0.92 -9.73 -22.52
CA GLN A 210 -0.24 -8.70 -23.31
C GLN A 210 -0.85 -7.29 -23.13
N TYR A 211 -2.19 -7.17 -23.05
CA TYR A 211 -2.84 -5.87 -22.84
C TYR A 211 -2.60 -5.29 -21.44
N VAL A 212 -2.53 -6.13 -20.40
CA VAL A 212 -2.22 -5.66 -19.03
C VAL A 212 -0.78 -5.18 -18.93
N GLY A 213 0.16 -5.88 -19.58
CA GLY A 213 1.56 -5.45 -19.67
C GLY A 213 1.71 -4.08 -20.32
N LEU A 214 1.07 -3.87 -21.48
CA LEU A 214 1.06 -2.59 -22.20
C LEU A 214 0.51 -1.44 -21.34
N PHE A 215 -0.63 -1.66 -20.67
CA PHE A 215 -1.24 -0.64 -19.81
C PHE A 215 -0.33 -0.25 -18.64
N LEU A 216 0.29 -1.24 -17.96
CA LEU A 216 1.21 -0.96 -16.86
C LEU A 216 2.47 -0.24 -17.33
N THR A 217 3.00 -0.57 -18.51
CA THR A 217 4.16 0.14 -19.07
C THR A 217 3.84 1.59 -19.43
N ASP A 218 2.66 1.87 -19.97
CA ASP A 218 2.24 3.24 -20.30
C ASP A 218 1.93 4.06 -19.04
N ALA A 219 1.30 3.46 -18.03
CA ALA A 219 1.09 4.09 -16.73
C ALA A 219 2.42 4.44 -16.05
N ALA A 220 3.38 3.52 -16.05
CA ALA A 220 4.72 3.76 -15.53
C ALA A 220 5.45 4.88 -16.31
N ARG A 221 5.27 4.93 -17.64
CA ARG A 221 5.81 6.01 -18.48
C ARG A 221 5.20 7.37 -18.12
N LEU A 222 3.87 7.45 -17.95
CA LEU A 222 3.18 8.68 -17.55
C LEU A 222 3.57 9.15 -16.15
N ILE A 223 3.70 8.24 -15.20
CA ILE A 223 4.18 8.54 -13.85
C ILE A 223 5.61 9.10 -13.95
N ARG A 224 6.49 8.45 -14.73
CA ARG A 224 7.88 8.91 -14.93
C ARG A 224 7.97 10.29 -15.58
N THR A 225 7.16 10.57 -16.62
CA THR A 225 7.17 11.89 -17.28
C THR A 225 6.59 12.98 -16.39
N TYR A 226 5.57 12.66 -15.58
CA TYR A 226 5.05 13.57 -14.57
C TYR A 226 6.11 13.90 -13.51
N TRP A 227 6.78 12.87 -12.96
CA TRP A 227 7.90 13.05 -12.03
C TRP A 227 9.02 13.90 -12.62
N TYR A 228 9.35 13.69 -13.91
CA TYR A 228 10.37 14.47 -14.61
C TYR A 228 9.99 15.95 -14.74
N LYS A 229 8.73 16.26 -15.04
CA LYS A 229 8.26 17.65 -15.09
C LYS A 229 8.30 18.32 -13.72
N VAL A 230 7.86 17.62 -12.66
CA VAL A 230 7.90 18.13 -11.28
C VAL A 230 9.35 18.43 -10.87
N THR A 231 10.28 17.52 -11.18
CA THR A 231 11.71 17.72 -10.90
C THR A 231 12.35 18.83 -11.73
N GLN A 232 11.95 19.03 -12.99
CA GLN A 232 12.43 20.18 -13.78
C GLN A 232 11.99 21.51 -13.20
N SER A 233 10.76 21.60 -12.67
CA SER A 233 10.26 22.83 -12.03
C SER A 233 10.77 23.07 -10.60
N ALA A 234 11.52 22.13 -10.03
CA ALA A 234 11.98 22.23 -8.65
C ALA A 234 12.99 23.38 -8.46
N PRO A 235 12.99 24.03 -7.28
CA PRO A 235 14.02 25.00 -6.90
C PRO A 235 15.44 24.42 -7.05
N GLN A 236 16.42 25.28 -7.35
CA GLN A 236 17.81 24.86 -7.57
C GLN A 236 18.39 24.14 -6.35
N GLU A 237 17.98 24.55 -5.15
CA GLU A 237 18.36 23.97 -3.87
C GLU A 237 17.90 22.51 -3.75
N VAL A 238 16.65 22.24 -4.17
CA VAL A 238 16.09 20.88 -4.17
C VAL A 238 16.84 19.98 -5.16
N LYS A 239 17.19 20.52 -6.34
CA LYS A 239 18.00 19.79 -7.33
C LYS A 239 19.39 19.46 -6.79
N ALA A 240 20.02 20.39 -6.06
CA ALA A 240 21.31 20.15 -5.41
C ALA A 240 21.22 19.04 -4.36
N VAL A 241 20.19 19.05 -3.52
CA VAL A 241 19.95 17.99 -2.52
C VAL A 241 19.75 16.62 -3.20
N ILE A 242 18.96 16.55 -4.27
CA ILE A 242 18.77 15.30 -5.02
C ILE A 242 20.09 14.82 -5.64
N GLY A 243 20.89 15.73 -6.20
CA GLY A 243 22.21 15.40 -6.75
C GLY A 243 23.14 14.77 -5.70
N VAL A 244 23.23 15.39 -4.52
CA VAL A 244 24.00 14.83 -3.39
C VAL A 244 23.44 13.48 -2.94
N LEU A 245 22.12 13.30 -2.91
CA LEU A 245 21.51 12.01 -2.56
C LEU A 245 21.84 10.92 -3.58
N ASP A 246 21.99 11.27 -4.85
CA ASP A 246 22.47 10.35 -5.88
C ASP A 246 23.96 10.05 -5.73
N GLU A 247 24.80 11.03 -5.37
CA GLU A 247 26.21 10.79 -5.01
C GLU A 247 26.34 9.83 -3.82
N ALA A 248 25.55 10.04 -2.76
CA ALA A 248 25.52 9.16 -1.60
C ALA A 248 25.15 7.72 -1.99
N SER A 249 24.30 7.54 -3.01
CA SER A 249 23.95 6.20 -3.52
C SER A 249 25.10 5.46 -4.20
N LEU A 250 26.10 6.17 -4.69
CA LEU A 250 27.32 5.57 -5.21
C LEU A 250 28.26 5.16 -4.07
N ILE A 251 28.36 5.99 -3.02
CA ILE A 251 29.20 5.72 -1.84
C ILE A 251 28.66 4.52 -1.05
N PHE A 252 27.36 4.49 -0.79
CA PHE A 252 26.70 3.45 -0.01
C PHE A 252 26.12 2.32 -0.90
N ARG A 253 26.67 2.11 -2.10
CA ARG A 253 26.17 1.10 -3.05
C ARG A 253 26.18 -0.32 -2.47
N GLU A 254 27.11 -0.61 -1.57
CA GLU A 254 27.24 -1.93 -0.93
C GLU A 254 26.18 -2.19 0.15
N ASN A 255 25.48 -1.14 0.62
CA ASN A 255 24.49 -1.24 1.68
C ASN A 255 23.12 -1.54 1.05
N ILE A 256 22.60 -2.74 1.32
CA ILE A 256 21.37 -3.26 0.71
C ILE A 256 20.14 -2.44 1.12
N SER A 257 20.19 -1.83 2.30
CA SER A 257 19.10 -1.05 2.88
C SER A 257 19.09 0.41 2.42
N PHE A 258 20.16 0.90 1.78
CA PHE A 258 20.25 2.28 1.33
C PHE A 258 19.14 2.70 0.35
N PRO A 259 18.74 1.88 -0.66
CA PRO A 259 17.63 2.22 -1.55
C PRO A 259 16.33 2.54 -0.82
N MET A 260 16.00 1.80 0.24
CA MET A 260 14.81 2.04 1.06
C MET A 260 14.88 3.41 1.75
N VAL A 261 16.01 3.72 2.39
CA VAL A 261 16.23 5.03 3.03
C VAL A 261 16.19 6.16 2.00
N LYS A 262 16.80 5.96 0.83
CA LYS A 262 16.79 6.91 -0.29
C LYS A 262 15.37 7.24 -0.74
N ASP A 263 14.50 6.24 -0.84
CA ASP A 263 13.11 6.44 -1.27
C ASP A 263 12.31 7.23 -0.22
N CYS A 264 12.54 7.00 1.08
CA CYS A 264 11.96 7.80 2.15
C CYS A 264 12.43 9.27 2.10
N ILE A 265 13.72 9.51 1.87
CA ILE A 265 14.26 10.87 1.72
C ILE A 265 13.66 11.55 0.49
N LYS A 266 13.58 10.86 -0.64
CA LYS A 266 12.94 11.41 -1.85
C LYS A 266 11.49 11.80 -1.58
N HIS A 267 10.73 10.93 -0.93
CA HIS A 267 9.36 11.23 -0.54
C HIS A 267 9.29 12.49 0.34
N LEU A 268 10.21 12.64 1.30
CA LEU A 268 10.29 13.83 2.16
C LEU A 268 10.61 15.10 1.37
N ILE A 269 11.60 15.05 0.46
CA ILE A 269 11.96 16.15 -0.45
C ILE A 269 10.77 16.60 -1.29
N TYR A 270 10.04 15.65 -1.87
CA TYR A 270 8.93 15.94 -2.78
C TYR A 270 7.66 16.38 -2.07
N SER A 271 7.48 15.97 -0.81
CA SER A 271 6.33 16.37 -0.01
C SER A 271 6.41 17.84 0.41
N ARG A 272 7.61 18.36 0.64
CA ARG A 272 7.83 19.72 1.18
C ARG A 272 9.01 20.45 0.50
N PRO A 273 8.96 20.68 -0.83
CA PRO A 273 10.09 21.25 -1.55
C PRO A 273 10.42 22.70 -1.17
N HIS A 274 9.42 23.48 -0.78
CA HIS A 274 9.61 24.89 -0.39
C HIS A 274 10.29 25.03 0.97
N GLU A 275 9.88 24.22 1.96
CA GLU A 275 10.52 24.18 3.29
C GLU A 275 11.99 23.75 3.17
N LEU A 276 12.27 22.71 2.37
CA LEU A 276 13.63 22.28 2.11
C LEU A 276 14.47 23.37 1.44
N ALA A 277 13.92 24.02 0.41
CA ALA A 277 14.64 25.11 -0.25
C ALA A 277 14.97 26.25 0.72
N GLN A 278 14.07 26.56 1.65
CA GLN A 278 14.30 27.56 2.69
C GLN A 278 15.45 27.16 3.62
N ILE A 279 15.46 25.92 4.14
CA ILE A 279 16.54 25.40 5.02
C ILE A 279 17.92 25.52 4.37
N ILE A 280 18.00 25.24 3.05
CA ILE A 280 19.25 25.36 2.30
C ILE A 280 19.65 26.83 2.10
N ARG A 281 18.70 27.72 1.82
CA ARG A 281 18.95 29.18 1.70
C ARG A 281 19.37 29.80 3.02
N ASP A 282 18.89 29.27 4.14
CA ASP A 282 19.27 29.69 5.49
C ASP A 282 20.69 29.25 5.87
N GLY A 283 21.43 28.65 4.93
CA GLY A 283 22.86 28.37 5.07
C GLY A 283 23.19 26.91 5.36
N THR A 284 22.21 26.01 5.42
CA THR A 284 22.48 24.58 5.59
C THR A 284 23.07 24.01 4.28
N PRO A 285 24.29 23.45 4.28
CA PRO A 285 24.83 22.83 3.07
C PRO A 285 23.97 21.64 2.64
N PRO A 286 23.63 21.50 1.34
CA PRO A 286 22.86 20.35 0.83
C PRO A 286 23.45 19.00 1.24
N ARG A 287 24.79 18.90 1.24
CA ARG A 287 25.51 17.71 1.67
C ARG A 287 25.28 17.36 3.14
N LYS A 288 25.34 18.35 4.03
CA LYS A 288 25.04 18.15 5.46
C LYS A 288 23.60 17.66 5.64
N TRP A 289 22.64 18.30 4.98
CA TRP A 289 21.23 17.95 5.10
C TRP A 289 20.95 16.51 4.67
N VAL A 290 21.50 16.06 3.53
CA VAL A 290 21.31 14.70 3.03
C VAL A 290 21.86 13.67 4.01
N TYR A 291 23.10 13.82 4.45
CA TYR A 291 23.73 12.83 5.33
C TYR A 291 23.04 12.77 6.70
N VAL A 292 22.63 13.92 7.26
CA VAL A 292 21.82 13.95 8.50
C VAL A 292 20.48 13.25 8.26
N SER A 293 19.83 13.46 7.12
CA SER A 293 18.56 12.78 6.80
C SER A 293 18.72 11.27 6.65
N VAL A 294 19.82 10.79 6.06
CA VAL A 294 20.14 9.35 5.97
C VAL A 294 20.37 8.79 7.38
N ALA A 295 21.15 9.46 8.23
CA ALA A 295 21.36 9.04 9.61
C ALA A 295 20.05 8.97 10.40
N ASN A 296 19.22 10.01 10.33
CA ASN A 296 17.95 10.04 11.07
C ASN A 296 17.01 8.92 10.63
N ILE A 297 16.78 8.76 9.32
CA ILE A 297 15.84 7.73 8.82
C ILE A 297 16.37 6.32 9.06
N SER A 298 17.67 6.08 8.89
CA SER A 298 18.26 4.77 9.20
C SER A 298 18.20 4.46 10.70
N GLY A 299 18.49 5.43 11.57
CA GLY A 299 18.36 5.29 13.02
C GLY A 299 16.92 5.02 13.46
N ASP A 300 15.95 5.72 12.88
CA ASP A 300 14.51 5.51 13.11
C ASP A 300 14.08 4.09 12.71
N PHE A 301 14.49 3.63 11.52
CA PHE A 301 14.18 2.26 11.09
C PHE A 301 14.81 1.22 12.01
N VAL A 302 16.08 1.37 12.38
CA VAL A 302 16.72 0.42 13.30
C VAL A 302 16.02 0.39 14.65
N SER A 303 15.47 1.52 15.11
CA SER A 303 14.85 1.65 16.43
C SER A 303 13.36 1.27 16.47
N CYS A 304 12.67 1.14 15.33
CA CYS A 304 11.20 0.98 15.31
C CYS A 304 10.69 -0.42 15.69
N GLY A 305 11.57 -1.40 15.94
CA GLY A 305 11.18 -2.76 16.28
C GLY A 305 10.92 -3.67 15.07
N GLU A 306 10.55 -3.11 13.90
CA GLU A 306 10.20 -3.88 12.69
C GLU A 306 11.33 -4.79 12.20
N PHE A 307 12.58 -4.33 12.36
CA PHE A 307 13.77 -5.07 11.92
C PHE A 307 14.41 -5.95 13.00
N HIS A 308 13.70 -6.22 14.10
CA HIS A 308 14.16 -7.11 15.16
C HIS A 308 13.59 -8.53 14.96
N VAL A 309 14.43 -9.54 15.20
CA VAL A 309 14.00 -10.95 15.26
C VAL A 309 13.49 -11.28 16.66
N TYR A 310 14.24 -10.88 17.69
CA TYR A 310 13.92 -11.15 19.10
C TYR A 310 14.88 -10.39 20.02
N ARG A 311 14.42 -9.71 21.07
CA ARG A 311 15.26 -9.27 22.21
C ARG A 311 16.57 -8.56 21.86
N GLY A 312 16.47 -7.47 21.12
CA GLY A 312 17.62 -6.70 20.63
C GLY A 312 18.45 -7.39 19.55
N VAL A 313 18.03 -8.55 19.03
CA VAL A 313 18.68 -9.20 17.89
C VAL A 313 18.05 -8.66 16.60
N LEU A 314 18.83 -7.93 15.81
CA LEU A 314 18.43 -7.43 14.51
C LEU A 314 18.42 -8.54 13.46
N ASN A 315 17.50 -8.45 12.49
CA ASN A 315 17.54 -9.28 11.30
C ASN A 315 18.65 -8.80 10.34
N PHE A 316 18.80 -9.46 9.19
CA PHE A 316 19.82 -9.09 8.19
C PHE A 316 19.68 -7.63 7.73
N MET A 317 18.46 -7.14 7.52
CA MET A 317 18.20 -5.76 7.11
C MET A 317 18.41 -4.75 8.25
N GLY A 318 18.01 -5.07 9.47
CA GLY A 318 18.30 -4.23 10.64
C GLY A 318 19.80 -4.08 10.87
N THR A 319 20.56 -5.16 10.71
CA THR A 319 22.03 -5.13 10.82
C THR A 319 22.66 -4.25 9.74
N ASP A 320 22.17 -4.33 8.51
CA ASP A 320 22.65 -3.52 7.39
C ASP A 320 22.26 -2.02 7.56
N LEU A 321 21.06 -1.72 8.06
CA LEU A 321 20.66 -0.37 8.44
C LEU A 321 21.53 0.23 9.55
N LEU A 322 21.89 -0.57 10.57
CA LEU A 322 22.78 -0.11 11.64
C LEU A 322 24.18 0.21 11.10
N LYS A 323 24.70 -0.61 10.18
CA LYS A 323 25.97 -0.31 9.49
C LYS A 323 25.88 0.97 8.66
N LEU A 324 24.78 1.17 7.94
CA LEU A 324 24.55 2.39 7.19
C LEU A 324 24.53 3.62 8.11
N PHE A 325 23.81 3.54 9.23
CA PHE A 325 23.77 4.59 10.24
C PHE A 325 25.17 4.93 10.75
N ASP A 326 25.94 3.92 11.17
CA ASP A 326 27.30 4.11 11.68
C ASP A 326 28.22 4.76 10.65
N ALA A 327 28.17 4.30 9.39
CA ALA A 327 29.00 4.78 8.29
C ALA A 327 28.67 6.23 7.92
N VAL A 328 27.39 6.61 7.94
CA VAL A 328 26.95 7.98 7.65
C VAL A 328 27.40 8.94 8.75
N LEU A 329 27.34 8.52 10.02
CA LEU A 329 27.88 9.32 11.12
C LEU A 329 29.40 9.51 11.01
N ASP A 330 30.14 8.47 10.63
CA ASP A 330 31.59 8.58 10.40
C ASP A 330 31.93 9.55 9.25
N GLU A 331 31.16 9.52 8.16
CA GLU A 331 31.31 10.48 7.07
C GLU A 331 30.94 11.91 7.50
N LEU A 332 29.91 12.09 8.35
CA LEU A 332 29.59 13.41 8.93
C LEU A 332 30.72 13.96 9.81
N VAL A 333 31.39 13.11 10.59
CA VAL A 333 32.58 13.48 11.38
C VAL A 333 33.74 13.85 10.47
N LYS A 334 34.00 13.04 9.45
CA LYS A 334 35.07 13.27 8.47
C LYS A 334 34.89 14.58 7.69
N MET A 335 33.64 14.97 7.40
CA MET A 335 33.32 16.26 6.77
C MET A 335 33.40 17.45 7.73
N GLY A 336 33.60 17.23 9.04
CA GLY A 336 33.59 18.27 10.05
C GLY A 336 32.20 18.83 10.36
N PHE A 337 31.13 18.15 9.93
CA PHE A 337 29.75 18.56 10.22
C PHE A 337 29.25 18.06 11.58
N LEU A 338 29.92 17.07 12.17
CA LEU A 338 29.60 16.47 13.47
C LEU A 338 30.88 16.24 14.28
N GLY A 339 30.84 16.49 15.58
CA GLY A 339 31.95 16.15 16.48
C GLY A 339 32.06 14.64 16.70
N ALA A 340 33.28 14.11 16.84
CA ALA A 340 33.49 12.67 17.06
C ALA A 340 32.80 12.16 18.34
N GLU A 341 32.80 12.95 19.41
CA GLU A 341 32.14 12.60 20.67
C GLU A 341 30.62 12.46 20.50
N ILE A 342 29.99 13.45 19.84
CA ILE A 342 28.54 13.44 19.57
C ILE A 342 28.18 12.23 18.67
N ALA A 343 29.01 11.93 17.67
CA ALA A 343 28.80 10.75 16.83
C ALA A 343 28.85 9.45 17.65
N GLN A 344 29.80 9.31 18.58
CA GLN A 344 29.88 8.13 19.46
C GLN A 344 28.70 8.05 20.42
N GLU A 345 28.23 9.17 20.96
CA GLU A 345 27.05 9.24 21.81
C GLU A 345 25.78 8.80 21.05
N GLN A 346 25.57 9.29 19.83
CA GLN A 346 24.45 8.87 18.99
C GLN A 346 24.52 7.38 18.63
N LYS A 347 25.72 6.88 18.31
CA LYS A 347 25.99 5.46 18.08
C LYS A 347 25.66 4.60 19.30
N ALA A 348 26.02 5.05 20.49
CA ALA A 348 25.71 4.36 21.75
C ALA A 348 24.21 4.37 22.05
N THR A 349 23.55 5.52 21.84
CA THR A 349 22.10 5.70 22.06
C THR A 349 21.29 4.73 21.19
N ILE A 350 21.60 4.61 19.89
CA ILE A 350 20.90 3.67 19.01
C ILE A 350 21.13 2.21 19.44
N ARG A 351 22.36 1.86 19.85
CA ARG A 351 22.67 0.51 20.36
C ARG A 351 21.89 0.18 21.63
N GLU A 352 21.68 1.17 22.50
CA GLU A 352 20.88 1.00 23.71
C GLU A 352 19.38 0.88 23.37
N ASN A 353 18.88 1.66 22.42
CA ASN A 353 17.51 1.54 21.94
C ASN A 353 17.21 0.15 21.35
N ILE A 354 18.13 -0.39 20.54
CA ILE A 354 18.02 -1.76 20.00
C ILE A 354 17.86 -2.78 21.13
N ARG A 355 18.67 -2.67 22.19
CA ARG A 355 18.62 -3.60 23.34
C ARG A 355 17.30 -3.53 24.11
N ASN A 356 16.68 -2.36 24.15
CA ASN A 356 15.47 -2.11 24.95
C ASN A 356 14.16 -2.38 24.20
N VAL A 357 14.13 -2.21 22.87
CA VAL A 357 12.91 -2.35 22.06
C VAL A 357 12.60 -3.81 21.70
N GLY A 358 13.62 -4.58 21.29
CA GLY A 358 13.40 -6.00 21.00
C GLY A 358 13.23 -6.80 22.28
#